data_AF-X1VH63-F1
#
_entry.id   AF-X1VH63-F1
#
_cell.length_a   1.000
_cell.length_b   1.000
_cell.length_c   1.000
_cell.angle_alpha   90.00
_cell.angle_beta   90.00
_cell.angle_gamma   90.00
#
_symmetry.space_group_name_H-M   'P 1'
#
loop_
_entity.id
_entity.type
_entity.pdbx_description
1 polymer ?
#
loop_
_entity_poly.entity_id
_entity_poly.type
_entity_poly.pdbx_seq_one_letter_code
_entity_poly.pdbx_strand_id
1 'polypeptide(L)'
;GKENRYENFIYYKESLQDYLLVQLGAAVSSDIDYKIGEYLIGNIDDNGYLTIGLDDVSLDLNIKRNKMEKILSLIQNFDPPGVRARSLEECLLLQAKYLNINDVRIEKIIKNHLKNLARKSYLKIAKDLQISISEVQSLADVIKKSFDPKPGRGVGDLKGVKYILPDLTIMRKTGGEYRVILNDIYLPQVKINTHYKKILETSNNISPYDEGKLIKKGSISDHKTKDAKKYIEEKLNSAKWLIKSIEQRKRTI
;
A
#
# COMPACT_ATOMS: atom_id res chain seq x y z
N GLY A 1 -30.48 -25.37 -24.01
CA GLY A 1 -29.56 -24.32 -23.57
C GLY A 1 -29.82 -24.01 -22.11
N LYS A 2 -28.79 -23.95 -21.28
CA LYS A 2 -28.84 -23.34 -19.96
C LYS A 2 -27.63 -22.44 -19.82
N GLU A 3 -27.90 -21.17 -19.57
CA GLU A 3 -26.97 -20.06 -19.48
C GLU A 3 -25.93 -20.30 -18.37
N ASN A 4 -24.65 -20.21 -18.72
CA ASN A 4 -23.59 -19.97 -17.75
C ASN A 4 -23.70 -18.52 -17.28
N ARG A 5 -24.35 -18.30 -16.13
CA ARG A 5 -24.13 -17.10 -15.33
C ARG A 5 -22.76 -17.25 -14.67
N TYR A 6 -21.73 -16.78 -15.35
CA TYR A 6 -20.48 -16.42 -14.70
C TYR A 6 -20.84 -15.33 -13.69
N GLU A 7 -20.69 -15.60 -12.39
CA GLU A 7 -20.66 -14.55 -11.38
C GLU A 7 -19.47 -13.66 -11.73
N ASN A 8 -19.75 -12.55 -12.42
CA ASN A 8 -18.78 -11.50 -12.64
C ASN A 8 -18.43 -10.93 -11.27
N PHE A 9 -17.36 -11.42 -10.67
CA PHE A 9 -16.72 -10.70 -9.58
C PHE A 9 -16.19 -9.38 -10.16
N ILE A 10 -16.95 -8.32 -9.94
CA ILE A 10 -16.58 -6.97 -10.35
C ILE A 10 -15.36 -6.58 -9.51
N TYR A 11 -14.19 -6.60 -10.15
CA TYR A 11 -13.00 -6.02 -9.56
C TYR A 11 -13.17 -4.49 -9.55
N TYR A 12 -13.41 -3.90 -8.38
CA TYR A 12 -13.36 -2.45 -8.24
C TYR A 12 -11.90 -2.03 -8.29
N LYS A 13 -11.48 -1.49 -9.45
CA LYS A 13 -10.23 -0.75 -9.58
C LYS A 13 -10.37 0.48 -8.66
N GLU A 14 -9.55 0.57 -7.61
CA GLU A 14 -9.53 1.75 -6.72
C GLU A 14 -9.38 3.01 -7.59
N SER A 15 -10.32 3.94 -7.47
CA SER A 15 -10.22 5.22 -8.18
C SER A 15 -9.15 6.09 -7.52
N LEU A 16 -8.72 7.14 -8.23
CA LEU A 16 -7.86 8.16 -7.62
C LEU A 16 -8.53 8.73 -6.37
N GLN A 17 -9.83 9.01 -6.45
CA GLN A 17 -10.63 9.57 -5.36
C GLN A 17 -10.60 8.64 -4.14
N ASP A 18 -10.83 7.33 -4.33
CA ASP A 18 -10.76 6.35 -3.24
C ASP A 18 -9.38 6.34 -2.57
N TYR A 19 -8.32 6.38 -3.38
CA TYR A 19 -6.94 6.42 -2.87
C TYR A 19 -6.66 7.66 -2.01
N LEU A 20 -7.23 8.80 -2.38
CA LEU A 20 -7.08 10.05 -1.63
C LEU A 20 -7.96 10.09 -0.38
N LEU A 21 -9.17 9.51 -0.42
CA LEU A 21 -10.08 9.43 0.73
C LEU A 21 -9.49 8.58 1.86
N VAL A 22 -8.77 7.50 1.53
CA VAL A 22 -8.02 6.71 2.53
C VAL A 22 -6.98 7.57 3.24
N GLN A 23 -6.22 8.37 2.48
CA GLN A 23 -5.21 9.27 3.06
C GLN A 23 -5.86 10.41 3.87
N LEU A 24 -7.02 10.91 3.44
CA LEU A 24 -7.78 11.91 4.17
C LEU A 24 -8.23 11.39 5.55
N GLY A 25 -8.74 10.17 5.59
CA GLY A 25 -9.15 9.52 6.85
C GLY A 25 -8.01 9.32 7.83
N ALA A 26 -6.77 9.16 7.34
CA ALA A 26 -5.58 9.09 8.19
C ALA A 26 -5.07 10.47 8.63
N ALA A 27 -5.29 11.52 7.83
CA ALA A 27 -4.71 12.84 8.05
C ALA A 27 -5.60 13.78 8.90
N VAL A 28 -6.90 13.53 8.98
CA VAL A 28 -7.88 14.45 9.58
C VAL A 28 -8.75 13.73 10.61
N SER A 29 -8.94 14.36 11.77
CA SER A 29 -9.78 13.82 12.86
C SER A 29 -11.09 14.59 13.08
N SER A 30 -11.25 15.77 12.48
CA SER A 30 -12.45 16.61 12.58
C SER A 30 -13.43 16.23 11.48
N ASP A 31 -14.69 15.92 11.82
CA ASP A 31 -15.73 15.59 10.85
C ASP A 31 -15.96 16.72 9.83
N ILE A 32 -15.87 17.97 10.27
CA ILE A 32 -16.04 19.13 9.38
C ILE A 32 -14.88 19.20 8.38
N ASP A 33 -13.66 18.94 8.85
CA ASP A 33 -12.45 19.02 8.03
C ASP A 33 -12.41 17.84 7.04
N TYR A 34 -12.88 16.67 7.47
CA TYR A 34 -13.07 15.51 6.60
C TYR A 34 -14.09 15.81 5.51
N LYS A 35 -15.26 16.36 5.84
CA LYS A 35 -16.29 16.73 4.85
C LYS A 35 -15.78 17.74 3.82
N ILE A 36 -15.00 18.74 4.26
CA ILE A 36 -14.35 19.69 3.33
C ILE A 36 -13.37 18.94 2.41
N GLY A 37 -12.51 18.09 2.98
CA GLY A 37 -11.53 17.33 2.21
C GLY A 37 -12.16 16.37 1.22
N GLU A 38 -13.22 15.68 1.63
CA GLU A 38 -14.03 14.78 0.80
C GLU A 38 -14.65 15.54 -0.37
N TYR A 39 -15.24 16.71 -0.12
CA TYR A 39 -15.79 17.56 -1.17
C TYR A 39 -14.73 18.01 -2.17
N LEU A 40 -13.55 18.44 -1.68
CA LEU A 40 -12.43 18.84 -2.56
C LEU A 40 -11.92 17.65 -3.37
N ILE A 41 -11.81 16.46 -2.78
CA ILE A 41 -11.34 15.24 -3.46
C ILE A 41 -12.35 14.79 -4.53
N GLY A 42 -13.65 14.89 -4.26
CA GLY A 42 -14.70 14.55 -5.21
C GLY A 42 -14.69 15.41 -6.48
N ASN A 43 -14.03 16.57 -6.45
CA ASN A 43 -13.94 17.50 -7.58
C ASN A 43 -12.56 17.50 -8.27
N ILE A 44 -11.81 16.40 -8.09
CA ILE A 44 -10.54 16.16 -8.80
C ILE A 44 -10.83 15.42 -10.11
N ASP A 45 -10.23 15.89 -11.21
CA ASP A 45 -10.31 15.22 -12.51
C ASP A 45 -9.37 13.99 -12.62
N ASP A 46 -9.50 13.21 -13.69
CA ASP A 46 -8.68 12.03 -13.94
C ASP A 46 -7.17 12.34 -14.12
N ASN A 47 -6.81 13.60 -14.37
CA ASN A 47 -5.42 14.03 -14.47
C ASN A 47 -4.84 14.43 -13.10
N GLY A 48 -5.68 14.54 -12.06
CA GLY A 48 -5.30 14.91 -10.71
C GLY A 48 -5.44 16.40 -10.38
N TYR A 49 -6.16 17.19 -11.19
CA TYR A 49 -6.38 18.62 -10.97
C TYR A 49 -7.70 18.91 -10.27
N LEU A 50 -7.70 19.91 -9.39
CA LEU A 50 -8.93 20.42 -8.78
C LEU A 50 -9.68 21.27 -9.81
N THR A 51 -10.93 20.93 -10.09
CA THR A 51 -11.73 21.57 -11.16
C THR A 51 -12.63 22.71 -10.68
N ILE A 52 -12.72 22.90 -9.37
CA ILE A 52 -13.61 23.89 -8.73
C ILE A 52 -12.83 25.06 -8.13
N GLY A 53 -13.47 26.24 -8.13
CA GLY A 53 -12.98 27.42 -7.42
C GLY A 53 -13.32 27.34 -5.92
N LEU A 54 -12.40 27.74 -5.05
CA LEU A 54 -12.65 27.73 -3.60
C LEU A 54 -13.78 28.67 -3.17
N ASP A 55 -14.10 29.69 -3.97
CA ASP A 55 -15.21 30.61 -3.69
C ASP A 55 -16.56 29.91 -3.87
N ASP A 56 -16.70 29.08 -4.90
CA ASP A 56 -17.91 28.29 -5.15
C ASP A 56 -18.15 27.30 -4.00
N VAL A 57 -17.09 26.61 -3.55
CA VAL A 57 -17.15 25.68 -2.40
C VAL A 57 -17.52 26.39 -1.10
N SER A 58 -17.05 27.63 -0.93
CA SER A 58 -17.34 28.43 0.25
C SER A 58 -18.83 28.68 0.42
N LEU A 59 -19.50 28.97 -0.70
CA LEU A 59 -20.93 29.22 -0.76
C LEU A 59 -21.72 27.92 -0.53
N ASP A 60 -21.32 26.84 -1.20
CA ASP A 60 -22.02 25.54 -1.10
C ASP A 60 -22.00 24.96 0.31
N LEU A 61 -20.85 25.06 0.99
CA LEU A 61 -20.68 24.47 2.33
C LEU A 61 -20.91 25.48 3.47
N ASN A 62 -21.11 26.77 3.16
CA ASN A 62 -21.16 27.87 4.14
C ASN A 62 -19.96 27.89 5.10
N ILE A 63 -18.76 27.63 4.55
CA ILE A 63 -17.49 27.54 5.30
C ILE A 63 -16.58 28.68 4.87
N LYS A 64 -15.87 29.29 5.83
CA LYS A 64 -14.91 30.37 5.55
C LYS A 64 -13.78 29.89 4.62
N ARG A 65 -13.45 30.71 3.62
CA ARG A 65 -12.33 30.51 2.68
C ARG A 65 -11.03 30.05 3.35
N ASN A 66 -10.61 30.73 4.42
CA ASN A 66 -9.36 30.40 5.13
C ASN A 66 -9.31 28.96 5.65
N LYS A 67 -10.47 28.38 6.02
CA LYS A 67 -10.52 26.99 6.48
C LYS A 67 -10.33 26.04 5.30
N MET A 68 -10.96 26.31 4.16
CA MET A 68 -10.76 25.49 2.96
C MET A 68 -9.33 25.59 2.42
N GLU A 69 -8.70 26.76 2.43
CA GLU A 69 -7.30 26.88 2.00
C GLU A 69 -6.35 26.04 2.87
N LYS A 70 -6.62 25.93 4.17
CA LYS A 70 -5.86 25.05 5.07
C LYS A 70 -6.05 23.59 4.72
N ILE A 71 -7.30 23.16 4.50
CA ILE A 71 -7.59 21.77 4.12
C ILE A 71 -7.01 21.46 2.74
N LEU A 72 -7.16 22.35 1.76
CA LEU A 72 -6.54 22.23 0.43
C LEU A 72 -5.03 22.04 0.55
N SER A 73 -4.37 22.90 1.34
CA SER A 73 -2.91 22.81 1.56
C SER A 73 -2.51 21.49 2.22
N LEU A 74 -3.35 20.95 3.10
CA LEU A 74 -3.13 19.65 3.73
C LEU A 74 -3.24 18.52 2.70
N ILE A 75 -4.33 18.47 1.93
CA ILE A 75 -4.54 17.41 0.94
C ILE A 75 -3.53 17.48 -0.21
N GLN A 76 -3.00 18.66 -0.56
CA GLN A 76 -1.95 18.81 -1.58
C GLN A 76 -0.61 18.14 -1.20
N ASN A 77 -0.41 17.74 0.07
CA ASN A 77 0.79 17.01 0.50
C ASN A 77 0.65 15.48 0.41
N PHE A 78 -0.51 14.97 0.03
CA PHE A 78 -0.74 13.53 -0.11
C PHE A 78 -0.07 12.98 -1.37
N ASP A 79 0.03 11.66 -1.44
CA ASP A 79 0.50 10.94 -2.61
C ASP A 79 -0.65 10.72 -3.62
N PRO A 80 -0.40 10.77 -4.94
CA PRO A 80 0.85 11.21 -5.57
C PRO A 80 1.06 12.73 -5.52
N PRO A 81 2.32 13.20 -5.49
CA PRO A 81 2.64 14.61 -5.40
C PRO A 81 2.16 15.40 -6.62
N GLY A 82 1.66 16.61 -6.37
CA GLY A 82 1.11 17.48 -7.41
C GLY A 82 -0.36 17.20 -7.76
N VAL A 83 -0.99 16.18 -7.18
CA VAL A 83 -2.46 16.03 -7.23
C VAL A 83 -3.13 17.11 -6.37
N ARG A 84 -4.32 17.56 -6.76
CA ARG A 84 -5.08 18.71 -6.20
C ARG A 84 -4.46 20.07 -6.50
N ALA A 85 -3.58 20.13 -7.49
CA ALA A 85 -3.18 21.40 -8.05
C ALA A 85 -4.34 22.05 -8.81
N ARG A 86 -4.43 23.38 -8.77
CA ARG A 86 -5.38 24.18 -9.54
C ARG A 86 -4.83 24.57 -10.91
N SER A 87 -3.53 24.39 -11.12
CA SER A 87 -2.85 24.70 -12.36
C SER A 87 -1.64 23.80 -12.56
N LEU A 88 -1.17 23.68 -13.80
CA LEU A 88 0.07 22.95 -14.13
C LEU A 88 1.29 23.51 -13.37
N GLU A 89 1.34 24.85 -13.21
CA GLU A 89 2.42 25.51 -12.48
C GLU A 89 2.43 25.07 -11.01
N GLU A 90 1.27 25.09 -10.35
CA GLU A 90 1.12 24.63 -8.97
C GLU A 90 1.45 23.14 -8.84
N CYS A 91 1.02 22.31 -9.80
CA CYS A 91 1.30 20.87 -9.82
C CYS A 91 2.81 20.59 -9.79
N LEU A 92 3.54 21.22 -10.70
CA LEU A 92 4.98 21.02 -10.83
C LEU A 92 5.74 21.64 -9.64
N LEU A 93 5.28 22.75 -9.06
CA LEU A 93 5.89 23.32 -7.86
C LEU A 93 5.68 22.42 -6.62
N LEU A 94 4.49 21.82 -6.46
CA LEU A 94 4.23 20.86 -5.40
C LEU A 94 5.14 19.64 -5.53
N GLN A 95 5.35 19.14 -6.75
CA GLN A 95 6.30 18.06 -7.02
C GLN A 95 7.75 18.46 -6.75
N ALA A 96 8.17 19.68 -7.11
CA ALA A 96 9.51 20.18 -6.84
C ALA A 96 9.79 20.18 -5.33
N LYS A 97 8.81 20.65 -4.55
CA LYS A 97 8.87 20.68 -3.09
C LYS A 97 8.96 19.26 -2.51
N TYR A 98 8.13 18.33 -3.00
CA TYR A 98 8.16 16.94 -2.56
C TYR A 98 9.50 16.25 -2.85
N LEU A 99 10.07 16.49 -4.03
CA LEU A 99 11.36 15.93 -4.46
C LEU A 99 12.58 16.66 -3.86
N ASN A 100 12.38 17.71 -3.05
CA ASN A 100 13.43 18.59 -2.54
C ASN A 100 14.32 19.21 -3.63
N ILE A 101 13.75 19.46 -4.81
CA ILE A 101 14.44 20.13 -5.92
C ILE A 101 14.36 21.64 -5.69
N ASN A 102 15.37 22.17 -4.98
CA ASN A 102 15.47 23.58 -4.62
C ASN A 102 16.31 24.39 -5.63
N ASP A 103 16.06 24.23 -6.93
CA ASP A 103 16.72 25.02 -7.97
C ASP A 103 15.82 26.20 -8.39
N VAL A 104 16.24 27.41 -8.04
CA VAL A 104 15.54 28.67 -8.37
C VAL A 104 15.30 28.80 -9.88
N ARG A 105 16.17 28.24 -10.72
CA ARG A 105 16.02 28.27 -12.18
C ARG A 105 14.88 27.35 -12.62
N ILE A 106 14.75 26.16 -12.02
CA ILE A 106 13.62 25.25 -12.27
C ILE A 106 12.31 25.92 -11.87
N GLU A 107 12.26 26.54 -10.68
CA GLU A 107 11.07 27.28 -10.26
C GLU A 107 10.70 28.40 -11.24
N LYS A 108 11.68 29.19 -11.71
CA LYS A 108 11.42 30.24 -12.70
C LYS A 108 10.94 29.68 -14.03
N ILE A 109 11.48 28.54 -14.47
CA ILE A 109 11.02 27.85 -15.68
C ILE A 109 9.55 27.42 -15.51
N ILE A 110 9.21 26.84 -14.36
CA ILE A 110 7.84 26.41 -14.06
C ILE A 110 6.88 27.61 -13.96
N LYS A 111 7.26 28.70 -13.30
CA LYS A 111 6.37 29.87 -13.11
C LYS A 111 6.19 30.69 -14.40
N ASN A 112 7.24 30.87 -15.19
CA ASN A 112 7.24 31.90 -16.24
C ASN A 112 7.44 31.35 -17.66
N HIS A 113 7.96 30.12 -17.81
CA HIS A 113 8.43 29.63 -19.10
C HIS A 113 7.86 28.26 -19.53
N LEU A 114 6.81 27.72 -18.90
CA LEU A 114 6.21 26.45 -19.33
C LEU A 114 5.80 26.43 -20.81
N LYS A 115 5.21 27.53 -21.30
CA LYS A 115 4.86 27.65 -22.73
C LYS A 115 6.09 27.63 -23.64
N ASN A 116 7.18 28.26 -23.21
CA ASN A 116 8.45 28.27 -23.95
C ASN A 116 9.12 26.90 -23.90
N LEU A 117 9.05 26.21 -22.76
CA LEU A 117 9.57 24.86 -22.55
C LEU A 117 8.84 23.86 -23.46
N ALA A 118 7.50 23.92 -23.50
CA ALA A 118 6.68 23.08 -24.37
C ALA A 118 7.00 23.28 -25.87
N ARG A 119 7.32 24.51 -26.27
CA ARG A 119 7.73 24.87 -27.64
C ARG A 119 9.23 24.68 -27.91
N LYS A 120 9.99 24.12 -26.96
CA LYS A 120 11.46 23.99 -27.03
C LYS A 120 12.18 25.31 -27.36
N SER A 121 11.60 26.44 -26.98
CA SER A 121 12.15 27.78 -27.22
C SER A 121 13.24 28.14 -26.22
N TYR A 122 14.28 27.30 -26.13
CA TYR A 122 15.34 27.41 -25.13
C TYR A 122 16.13 28.72 -25.21
N LEU A 123 16.23 29.30 -26.40
CA LEU A 123 16.85 30.62 -26.60
C LEU A 123 16.15 31.73 -25.78
N LYS A 124 14.82 31.70 -25.67
CA LYS A 124 14.08 32.70 -24.89
C LYS A 124 14.30 32.52 -23.39
N ILE A 125 14.27 31.25 -22.95
CA ILE A 125 14.51 30.89 -21.54
C ILE A 125 15.94 31.25 -21.13
N ALA A 126 16.93 30.94 -21.97
CA ALA A 126 18.33 31.26 -21.75
C ALA A 126 18.56 32.76 -21.59
N LYS A 127 17.94 33.57 -22.46
CA LYS A 127 18.01 35.04 -22.39
C LYS A 127 17.39 35.59 -21.11
N ASP A 128 16.17 35.14 -20.76
CA ASP A 128 15.46 35.67 -19.59
C ASP A 128 16.10 35.23 -18.26
N LEU A 129 16.67 34.02 -18.22
CA LEU A 129 17.36 33.50 -17.03
C LEU A 129 18.85 33.86 -16.98
N GLN A 130 19.40 34.46 -18.04
CA GLN A 130 20.83 34.77 -18.20
C GLN A 130 21.74 33.54 -18.02
N ILE A 131 21.35 32.41 -18.60
CA ILE A 131 22.10 31.15 -18.57
C ILE A 131 22.38 30.65 -19.99
N SER A 132 23.30 29.70 -20.12
CA SER A 132 23.59 29.06 -21.41
C SER A 132 22.42 28.20 -21.91
N ILE A 133 22.32 28.02 -23.22
CA ILE A 133 21.31 27.12 -23.83
C ILE A 133 21.50 25.68 -23.35
N SER A 134 22.76 25.26 -23.16
CA SER A 134 23.10 23.95 -22.60
C SER A 134 22.53 23.76 -21.18
N GLU A 135 22.63 24.78 -20.33
CA GLU A 135 22.03 24.73 -18.99
C GLU A 135 20.51 24.66 -19.04
N VAL A 136 19.86 25.45 -19.91
CA VAL A 136 18.40 25.35 -20.11
C VAL A 136 18.02 23.93 -20.50
N GLN A 137 18.78 23.29 -21.38
CA GLN A 137 18.52 21.93 -21.82
C GLN A 137 18.67 20.93 -20.68
N SER A 138 19.71 21.05 -19.85
CA SER A 138 19.87 20.21 -18.65
C SER A 138 18.71 20.38 -17.67
N LEU A 139 18.27 21.62 -17.42
CA LEU A 139 17.13 21.90 -16.55
C LEU A 139 15.81 21.36 -17.13
N ALA A 140 15.62 21.49 -18.45
CA ALA A 140 14.47 20.93 -19.15
C ALA A 140 14.43 19.41 -19.06
N ASP A 141 15.59 18.74 -19.14
CA ASP A 141 15.69 17.29 -18.98
C ASP A 141 15.36 16.84 -17.55
N VAL A 142 15.79 17.61 -16.54
CA VAL A 142 15.38 17.36 -15.13
C VAL A 142 13.87 17.49 -15.00
N ILE A 143 13.28 18.56 -15.52
CA ILE A 143 11.82 18.76 -15.46
C ILE A 143 11.08 17.60 -16.15
N LYS A 144 11.53 17.19 -17.33
CA LYS A 144 10.87 16.14 -18.11
C LYS A 144 10.98 14.75 -17.45
N LYS A 145 12.08 14.46 -16.76
CA LYS A 145 12.33 13.14 -16.16
C LYS A 145 11.75 13.01 -14.76
N SER A 146 11.80 14.08 -13.98
CA SER A 146 11.46 14.04 -12.56
C SER A 146 10.02 14.44 -12.25
N PHE A 147 9.33 15.09 -13.19
CA PHE A 147 8.00 15.65 -12.95
C PHE A 147 6.95 15.03 -13.86
N ASP A 148 5.74 14.88 -13.32
CA ASP A 148 4.58 14.38 -14.06
C ASP A 148 3.52 15.47 -14.15
N PRO A 149 3.21 16.01 -15.34
CA PRO A 149 2.16 17.01 -15.50
C PRO A 149 0.75 16.44 -15.25
N LYS A 150 0.58 15.13 -15.09
CA LYS A 150 -0.73 14.47 -14.95
C LYS A 150 -0.66 13.38 -13.86
N PRO A 151 -0.36 13.77 -12.61
CA PRO A 151 -0.04 12.82 -11.54
C PRO A 151 -1.20 11.91 -11.13
N GLY A 152 -2.45 12.27 -11.47
CA GLY A 152 -3.60 11.40 -11.28
C GLY A 152 -3.64 10.19 -12.22
N ARG A 153 -2.92 10.26 -13.35
CA ARG A 153 -2.91 9.20 -14.35
C ARG A 153 -2.19 7.97 -13.81
N GLY A 154 -2.93 6.88 -13.72
CA GLY A 154 -2.38 5.58 -13.37
C GLY A 154 -2.51 5.22 -11.89
N VAL A 155 -3.08 6.06 -11.01
CA VAL A 155 -3.27 5.68 -9.59
C VAL A 155 -4.10 4.40 -9.43
N GLY A 156 -5.13 4.21 -10.27
CA GLY A 156 -5.88 2.96 -10.30
C GLY A 156 -5.11 1.78 -10.95
N ASP A 157 -4.06 2.04 -11.72
CA ASP A 157 -3.18 1.02 -12.33
C ASP A 157 -1.92 0.73 -11.49
N LEU A 158 -1.54 1.61 -10.55
CA LEU A 158 -0.33 1.50 -9.71
C LEU A 158 -0.35 0.23 -8.84
N LYS A 159 -1.54 -0.21 -8.43
CA LYS A 159 -1.73 -1.55 -7.85
C LYS A 159 -2.22 -2.45 -8.96
N GLY A 160 -1.28 -2.99 -9.74
CA GLY A 160 -1.56 -3.93 -10.83
C GLY A 160 -2.66 -4.91 -10.42
N VAL A 161 -3.60 -5.14 -11.34
CA VAL A 161 -4.80 -5.97 -11.19
C VAL A 161 -4.55 -7.09 -10.17
N LYS A 162 -5.04 -6.93 -8.94
CA LYS A 162 -4.99 -8.03 -7.96
C LYS A 162 -5.98 -9.06 -8.45
N TYR A 163 -5.50 -10.05 -9.20
CA TYR A 163 -6.31 -11.23 -9.47
C TYR A 163 -6.71 -11.82 -8.11
N ILE A 164 -8.00 -11.80 -7.80
CA ILE A 164 -8.54 -12.64 -6.74
C ILE A 164 -8.38 -14.07 -7.26
N LEU A 165 -7.40 -14.79 -6.73
CA LEU A 165 -7.27 -16.23 -6.99
C LEU A 165 -8.49 -16.89 -6.35
N PRO A 166 -9.38 -17.53 -7.12
CA PRO A 166 -10.52 -18.19 -6.53
C PRO A 166 -10.04 -19.36 -5.69
N ASP A 167 -10.71 -19.63 -4.57
CA ASP A 167 -10.41 -20.77 -3.71
C ASP A 167 -10.53 -22.11 -4.48
N LEU A 168 -11.38 -22.13 -5.52
CA LEU A 168 -11.68 -23.29 -6.36
C LEU A 168 -11.66 -22.91 -7.85
N THR A 169 -10.94 -23.69 -8.67
CA THR A 169 -10.96 -23.56 -10.14
C THR A 169 -11.49 -24.85 -10.76
N ILE A 170 -12.60 -24.77 -11.51
CA ILE A 170 -13.16 -25.91 -12.25
C ILE A 170 -12.63 -25.86 -13.69
N MET A 171 -11.78 -26.81 -14.06
CA MET A 171 -11.25 -26.94 -15.42
C MET A 171 -11.96 -28.08 -16.15
N ARG A 172 -12.50 -27.80 -17.33
CA ARG A 172 -13.06 -28.83 -18.21
C ARG A 172 -11.93 -29.47 -19.02
N LYS A 173 -11.73 -30.78 -18.88
CA LYS A 173 -10.78 -31.53 -19.72
C LYS A 173 -11.37 -31.80 -21.09
N THR A 174 -10.49 -31.96 -22.08
CA THR A 174 -10.83 -32.47 -23.41
C THR A 174 -11.35 -33.91 -23.25
N GLY A 175 -12.67 -34.09 -23.38
CA GLY A 175 -13.35 -35.36 -23.06
C GLY A 175 -14.65 -35.18 -22.25
N GLY A 176 -14.93 -33.97 -21.74
CA GLY A 176 -16.20 -33.66 -21.06
C GLY A 176 -16.19 -33.86 -19.55
N GLU A 177 -15.10 -34.39 -18.99
CA GLU A 177 -14.89 -34.51 -17.55
C GLU A 177 -14.43 -33.17 -16.94
N TYR A 178 -15.00 -32.81 -15.79
CA TYR A 178 -14.60 -31.63 -15.03
C TYR A 178 -13.58 -32.02 -13.95
N ARG A 179 -12.49 -31.27 -13.87
CA ARG A 179 -11.49 -31.39 -12.80
C ARG A 179 -11.54 -30.15 -11.93
N VAL A 180 -11.79 -30.35 -10.64
CA VAL A 180 -11.77 -29.29 -9.64
C VAL A 180 -10.35 -29.17 -9.08
N ILE A 181 -9.80 -27.96 -9.06
CA ILE A 181 -8.48 -27.62 -8.52
C ILE A 181 -8.69 -26.63 -7.38
N LEU A 182 -8.33 -27.02 -6.15
CA LEU A 182 -8.31 -26.15 -4.98
C LEU A 182 -7.00 -25.35 -4.97
N ASN A 183 -7.08 -24.03 -4.80
CA ASN A 183 -5.91 -23.17 -4.66
C ASN A 183 -5.45 -23.14 -3.18
N ASP A 184 -4.60 -24.09 -2.79
CA ASP A 184 -4.12 -24.30 -1.41
C ASP A 184 -3.06 -23.27 -0.92
N ILE A 185 -2.90 -22.12 -1.58
CA ILE A 185 -1.75 -21.20 -1.38
C ILE A 185 -1.75 -20.48 -0.01
N TYR A 186 -2.90 -20.38 0.65
CA TYR A 186 -3.06 -19.60 1.89
C TYR A 186 -2.90 -20.39 3.20
N LEU A 187 -2.51 -21.67 3.15
CA LEU A 187 -2.39 -22.49 4.35
C LEU A 187 -0.98 -22.38 4.95
N PRO A 188 -0.82 -21.90 6.19
CA PRO A 188 0.49 -21.90 6.85
C PRO A 188 0.95 -23.36 7.04
N GLN A 189 2.19 -23.67 6.61
CA GLN A 189 2.80 -24.97 6.92
C GLN A 189 3.19 -25.00 8.40
N VAL A 190 2.27 -25.48 9.24
CA VAL A 190 2.52 -25.62 10.67
C VAL A 190 3.42 -26.85 10.90
N LYS A 191 4.64 -26.61 11.39
CA LYS A 191 5.57 -27.67 11.82
C LYS A 191 5.78 -27.58 13.32
N ILE A 192 5.77 -28.72 14.01
CA ILE A 192 6.13 -28.77 15.43
C ILE A 192 7.64 -28.60 15.55
N ASN A 193 8.08 -27.61 16.35
CA ASN A 193 9.49 -27.36 16.60
C ASN A 193 10.13 -28.59 17.29
N THR A 194 11.17 -29.14 16.68
CA THR A 194 11.84 -30.39 17.08
C THR A 194 12.53 -30.29 18.44
N HIS A 195 12.83 -29.09 18.92
CA HIS A 195 13.41 -28.85 20.24
C HIS A 195 12.50 -29.34 21.39
N TYR A 196 11.19 -29.18 21.27
CA TYR A 196 10.23 -29.66 22.28
C TYR A 196 10.09 -31.18 22.31
N LYS A 197 10.24 -31.85 21.14
CA LYS A 197 10.32 -33.32 21.09
C LYS A 197 11.52 -33.84 21.87
N LYS A 198 12.69 -33.23 21.68
CA LYS A 198 13.92 -33.62 22.39
C LYS A 198 13.80 -33.46 23.90
N ILE A 199 13.17 -32.40 24.39
CA ILE A 199 12.98 -32.21 25.85
C ILE A 199 12.11 -33.34 26.45
N LEU A 200 11.08 -33.79 25.73
CA LEU A 200 10.23 -34.92 26.15
C LEU A 200 10.96 -36.27 26.06
N GLU A 201 11.83 -36.45 25.05
CA GLU A 201 12.64 -37.65 24.87
C GLU A 201 13.78 -37.75 25.91
N THR A 202 14.47 -36.64 26.19
CA THR A 202 15.56 -36.55 27.18
C THR A 202 15.04 -36.74 28.62
N SER A 203 13.78 -36.40 28.90
CA SER A 203 13.18 -36.59 30.24
C SER A 203 12.52 -37.96 30.45
N ASN A 204 12.46 -38.82 29.43
CA ASN A 204 12.01 -40.20 29.54
C ASN A 204 13.16 -41.22 29.66
N ASN A 205 14.42 -40.80 29.48
CA ASN A 205 15.60 -41.65 29.60
C ASN A 205 16.52 -41.18 30.74
N ILE A 206 16.12 -41.50 31.98
CA ILE A 206 17.08 -41.68 33.07
C ILE A 206 17.20 -43.20 33.23
N SER A 207 18.17 -43.79 32.54
CA SER A 207 18.66 -45.15 32.82
C SER A 207 20.14 -45.03 33.21
N PRO A 208 20.59 -45.74 34.26
CA PRO A 208 21.90 -45.59 34.89
C PRO A 208 23.01 -46.23 34.05
N TYR A 209 24.25 -45.71 34.19
CA TYR A 209 25.51 -46.07 33.50
C TYR A 209 25.56 -45.60 32.02
N ASP A 210 26.52 -44.80 31.52
CA ASP A 210 27.85 -44.44 31.99
C ASP A 210 28.25 -43.00 31.59
N GLU A 211 29.04 -42.40 32.48
CA GLU A 211 30.14 -41.44 32.29
C GLU A 211 29.89 -40.10 31.57
N GLY A 212 30.05 -39.01 32.36
CA GLY A 212 31.02 -38.01 31.91
C GLY A 212 30.78 -36.51 32.10
N LYS A 213 29.83 -36.03 32.91
CA LYS A 213 30.02 -34.77 33.68
C LYS A 213 28.90 -34.47 34.66
N LEU A 214 29.30 -34.43 35.92
CA LEU A 214 28.55 -34.01 37.09
C LEU A 214 27.97 -32.60 36.92
N ILE A 215 26.64 -32.48 36.92
CA ILE A 215 26.00 -31.29 37.48
C ILE A 215 25.20 -31.74 38.69
N LYS A 216 25.58 -31.13 39.83
CA LYS A 216 25.16 -31.43 41.19
C LYS A 216 23.66 -31.62 41.35
N LYS A 217 23.32 -32.69 42.06
CA LYS A 217 22.10 -32.84 42.87
C LYS A 217 21.95 -31.58 43.74
N GLY A 218 21.01 -30.71 43.39
CA GLY A 218 20.68 -29.52 44.19
C GLY A 218 20.36 -28.29 43.35
N SER A 219 19.08 -27.90 43.38
CA SER A 219 18.53 -26.58 42.98
C SER A 219 17.82 -26.49 41.62
N ILE A 220 16.87 -27.39 41.32
CA ILE A 220 15.55 -27.01 40.78
C ILE A 220 14.54 -27.97 41.42
N SER A 221 13.55 -27.44 42.14
CA SER A 221 12.47 -28.21 42.76
C SER A 221 11.82 -29.19 41.77
N ASP A 222 11.75 -30.49 42.12
CA ASP A 222 11.13 -31.56 41.31
C ASP A 222 9.71 -31.21 40.81
N HIS A 223 9.00 -30.34 41.53
CA HIS A 223 7.70 -29.82 41.14
C HIS A 223 7.75 -28.95 39.86
N LYS A 224 8.74 -28.06 39.73
CA LYS A 224 8.88 -27.16 38.57
C LYS A 224 9.20 -27.91 37.28
N THR A 225 9.97 -29.01 37.36
CA THR A 225 10.30 -29.85 36.21
C THR A 225 9.10 -30.68 35.75
N LYS A 226 8.28 -31.16 36.70
CA LYS A 226 7.03 -31.89 36.42
C LYS A 226 5.94 -30.97 35.85
N ASP A 227 5.81 -29.76 36.39
CA ASP A 227 4.89 -28.74 35.89
C ASP A 227 5.30 -28.26 34.49
N ALA A 228 6.60 -28.09 34.24
CA ALA A 228 7.13 -27.78 32.91
C ALA A 228 6.86 -28.91 31.88
N LYS A 229 6.97 -30.18 32.29
CA LYS A 229 6.62 -31.33 31.44
C LYS A 229 5.14 -31.34 31.07
N LYS A 230 4.26 -31.19 32.06
CA LYS A 230 2.81 -31.14 31.86
C LYS A 230 2.42 -29.99 30.93
N TYR A 231 3.03 -28.81 31.11
CA TYR A 231 2.81 -27.66 30.25
C TYR A 231 3.24 -27.91 28.79
N ILE A 232 4.39 -28.55 28.58
CA ILE A 232 4.87 -28.91 27.23
C ILE A 232 3.96 -29.96 26.58
N GLU A 233 3.50 -30.96 27.32
CA GLU A 233 2.54 -31.97 26.84
C GLU A 233 1.20 -31.35 26.43
N GLU A 234 0.66 -30.44 27.26
CA GLU A 234 -0.58 -29.70 26.95
C GLU A 234 -0.44 -28.85 25.68
N LYS A 235 0.68 -28.12 25.52
CA LYS A 235 0.94 -27.31 24.32
C LYS A 235 1.14 -28.16 23.07
N LEU A 236 1.76 -29.33 23.20
CA LEU A 236 1.97 -30.25 22.08
C LEU A 236 0.65 -30.91 21.65
N ASN A 237 -0.21 -31.27 22.59
CA ASN A 237 -1.56 -31.78 22.29
C ASN A 237 -2.44 -30.70 21.65
N SER A 238 -2.35 -29.44 22.12
CA SER A 238 -3.03 -28.30 21.51
C SER A 238 -2.59 -28.06 20.06
N ALA A 239 -1.28 -28.16 19.79
CA ALA A 239 -0.73 -28.03 18.44
C ALA A 239 -1.18 -29.18 17.52
N LYS A 240 -1.20 -30.43 18.02
CA LYS A 240 -1.73 -31.59 17.28
C LYS A 240 -3.21 -31.41 16.93
N TRP A 241 -4.02 -30.92 17.87
CA TRP A 241 -5.43 -30.66 17.64
C TRP A 241 -5.65 -29.56 16.58
N LEU A 242 -4.85 -28.50 16.61
CA LEU A 242 -4.89 -27.43 15.61
C LEU A 242 -4.56 -27.95 14.20
N ILE A 243 -3.50 -28.75 14.07
CA ILE A 243 -3.10 -29.37 12.79
C ILE A 243 -4.23 -30.26 12.26
N LYS A 244 -4.79 -31.12 13.12
CA LYS A 244 -5.90 -32.01 12.74
C LYS A 244 -7.16 -31.24 12.33
N SER A 245 -7.45 -30.11 13.00
CA SER A 245 -8.59 -29.26 12.67
C SER A 245 -8.41 -28.54 11.33
N ILE A 246 -7.18 -28.11 11.00
CA ILE A 246 -6.83 -27.55 9.69
C ILE A 246 -6.97 -28.62 8.59
N GLU A 247 -6.51 -29.85 8.84
CA GLU A 247 -6.66 -30.97 7.90
C GLU A 247 -8.12 -31.41 7.69
N GLN A 248 -8.95 -31.42 8.74
CA GLN A 248 -10.37 -31.72 8.60
C GLN A 248 -11.08 -30.67 7.76
N ARG A 249 -10.79 -29.38 7.99
CA ARG A 249 -11.33 -28.28 7.18
C ARG A 249 -10.95 -28.42 5.71
N LYS A 250 -9.72 -28.90 5.40
CA LYS A 250 -9.27 -29.20 4.04
C LYS A 250 -10.09 -30.30 3.33
N ARG A 251 -10.69 -31.23 4.07
CA ARG A 251 -11.49 -32.34 3.50
C ARG A 251 -12.98 -32.03 3.35
N THR A 252 -13.48 -31.03 4.07
CA THR A 252 -14.90 -30.67 4.08
C THR A 252 -15.22 -29.51 3.12
N ILE A 253 -14.20 -28.79 2.67
CA ILE A 253 -14.26 -27.86 1.53
C ILE A 253 -14.06 -28.67 0.24
#